data_AF-A0A8C4NT18-F1
#
_entry.id   AF-A0A8C4NT18-F1
#
_cell.length_a   1.000
_cell.length_b   1.000
_cell.length_c   1.000
_cell.angle_alpha   90.00
_cell.angle_beta   90.00
_cell.angle_gamma   90.00
#
_symmetry.space_group_name_H-M   'P 1'
#
loop_
_entity.id
_entity.type
_entity.pdbx_description
1 polymer ?
#
loop_
_entity_poly.entity_id
_entity_poly.type
_entity_poly.pdbx_seq_one_letter_code
_entity_poly.pdbx_strand_id
1 'polypeptide(L)'
;HSWLVSQFSNYLLCGSSGAMQPLQLHRKLLQRCDISEKEFNFIIQQCPRFLLVRGPAAAGGERLEDCTVVARTDLRLCARYGRDECTGSGREGGGDCQQLHLCKFFIYGNCRFGKGRKSCKFSHDIRSDHNYRLLREFTLHELNEDDLFVLLLQNDPSLLPEVCSHYNRGSGPHGSCTFQESCTKVHLCQHFVQGDCMFGLKCKRQHAIDQHGRRMLEERGLSGDIIRELPFMYRNIHHLAAAAAASTSTENLTDSSWMPQTDDRNNICLHFIRNSCKFQNECRRVHFHLPYKWEVFDGVTWTDLQHMEDIERDFCDPSKTQSCSNHPIDFQTMRQGLQPVRRLSTVSSVTKPPHYTLTTQWLWYYKGDQGNWVEYGLPDEKQRSTSVSSRMLEEVFLSNRTADVKVAKGQRQYVISFKDMYQRNHKHNTKRRVRRRPRFVSMAEVERQAVQ
;
A
#
# COMPACT_ATOMS: atom_id res chain seq x y z
N HIS A 1 18.98 11.68 1.15
CA HIS A 1 19.64 10.51 0.53
C HIS A 1 18.63 9.51 -0.05
N SER A 2 17.78 8.88 0.78
CA SER A 2 16.79 7.86 0.33
C SER A 2 15.82 8.33 -0.78
N TRP A 3 15.39 9.59 -0.76
CA TRP A 3 14.51 10.15 -1.80
C TRP A 3 15.17 10.18 -3.20
N LEU A 4 16.44 10.59 -3.29
CA LEU A 4 17.21 10.64 -4.54
C LEU A 4 17.40 9.24 -5.14
N VAL A 5 17.76 8.27 -4.30
CA VAL A 5 17.94 6.88 -4.71
C VAL A 5 16.65 6.32 -5.30
N SER A 6 15.52 6.54 -4.64
CA SER A 6 14.23 6.03 -5.11
C SER A 6 13.75 6.77 -6.37
N GLN A 7 14.08 8.05 -6.55
CA GLN A 7 13.84 8.77 -7.80
C GLN A 7 14.69 8.21 -8.95
N PHE A 8 16.00 8.04 -8.75
CA PHE A 8 16.88 7.43 -9.75
C PHE A 8 16.49 5.98 -10.05
N SER A 9 16.03 5.23 -9.06
CA SER A 9 15.55 3.86 -9.26
C SER A 9 14.33 3.82 -10.17
N ASN A 10 13.36 4.72 -9.97
CA ASN A 10 12.21 4.85 -10.88
C ASN A 10 12.66 5.15 -12.32
N TYR A 11 13.55 6.12 -12.50
CA TYR A 11 14.10 6.47 -13.81
C TYR A 11 14.79 5.26 -14.47
N LEU A 12 15.66 4.56 -13.73
CA LEU A 12 16.42 3.42 -14.25
C LEU A 12 15.53 2.21 -14.58
N LEU A 13 14.47 1.99 -13.81
CA LEU A 13 13.50 0.93 -14.07
C LEU A 13 12.66 1.26 -15.31
N CYS A 14 12.12 2.49 -15.41
CA CYS A 14 11.30 2.89 -16.55
C CYS A 14 12.09 2.86 -17.87
N GLY A 15 13.35 3.29 -17.85
CA GLY A 15 14.28 3.16 -18.97
C GLY A 15 14.75 1.73 -19.26
N SER A 16 14.21 0.72 -18.56
CA SER A 16 14.42 -0.70 -18.81
C SER A 16 13.09 -1.45 -18.77
N SER A 17 12.07 -0.90 -19.45
CA SER A 17 10.74 -1.49 -19.62
C SER A 17 10.01 -1.73 -18.29
N GLY A 18 10.31 -0.91 -17.29
CA GLY A 18 9.63 -0.82 -16.00
C GLY A 18 10.00 -1.89 -14.98
N ALA A 19 10.98 -2.75 -15.26
CA ALA A 19 11.47 -3.76 -14.32
C ALA A 19 12.94 -4.14 -14.54
N MET A 20 13.63 -4.58 -13.48
CA MET A 20 15.04 -4.96 -13.55
C MET A 20 15.44 -5.88 -12.39
N GLN A 21 16.49 -6.68 -12.56
CA GLN A 21 17.10 -7.41 -11.44
C GLN A 21 17.73 -6.44 -10.41
N PRO A 22 17.62 -6.71 -9.10
CA PRO A 22 18.19 -5.87 -8.05
C PRO A 22 19.69 -5.59 -8.23
N LEU A 23 20.49 -6.59 -8.60
CA LEU A 23 21.94 -6.42 -8.79
C LEU A 23 22.26 -5.45 -9.94
N GLN A 24 21.50 -5.53 -11.04
CA GLN A 24 21.66 -4.64 -12.17
C GLN A 24 21.22 -3.21 -11.82
N LEU A 25 20.13 -3.07 -11.08
CA LEU A 25 19.64 -1.77 -10.62
C LEU A 25 20.64 -1.11 -9.65
N HIS A 26 21.18 -1.87 -8.69
CA HIS A 26 22.21 -1.40 -7.76
C HIS A 26 23.45 -0.89 -8.50
N ARG A 27 23.97 -1.67 -9.47
CA ARG A 27 25.11 -1.26 -10.31
C ARG A 27 24.87 0.04 -11.07
N LYS A 28 23.67 0.21 -11.65
CA LYS A 28 23.31 1.45 -12.36
C LYS A 28 23.12 2.65 -11.39
N LEU A 29 22.68 2.40 -10.15
CA LEU A 29 22.55 3.44 -9.12
C LEU A 29 23.90 3.93 -8.62
N LEU A 30 24.88 3.02 -8.43
CA LEU A 30 26.24 3.37 -8.01
C LEU A 30 26.95 4.33 -8.97
N GLN A 31 26.55 4.36 -10.26
CA GLN A 31 27.06 5.32 -11.24
C GLN A 31 26.51 6.74 -11.05
N ARG A 32 25.47 6.92 -10.22
CA ARG A 32 24.72 8.18 -10.06
C ARG A 32 24.69 8.69 -8.63
N CYS A 33 24.76 7.80 -7.65
CA CYS A 33 24.82 8.15 -6.24
C CYS A 33 25.56 7.06 -5.45
N ASP A 34 26.31 7.48 -4.43
CA ASP A 34 26.90 6.54 -3.48
C ASP A 34 25.78 5.91 -2.65
N ILE A 35 25.77 4.59 -2.54
CA ILE A 35 24.75 3.85 -1.78
C ILE A 35 25.31 2.49 -1.38
N SER A 36 25.14 2.13 -0.11
CA SER A 36 25.50 0.79 0.34
C SER A 36 24.47 -0.25 -0.11
N GLU A 37 24.91 -1.49 -0.30
CA GLU A 37 24.03 -2.60 -0.66
C GLU A 37 22.88 -2.79 0.35
N LYS A 38 23.14 -2.55 1.64
CA LYS A 38 22.15 -2.59 2.71
C LYS A 38 21.07 -1.51 2.54
N GLU A 39 21.47 -0.27 2.23
CA GLU A 39 20.54 0.84 1.99
C GLU A 39 19.73 0.63 0.70
N PHE A 40 20.37 0.12 -0.36
CA PHE A 40 19.69 -0.23 -1.61
C PHE A 40 18.58 -1.26 -1.36
N ASN A 41 18.91 -2.37 -0.69
CA ASN A 41 17.97 -3.43 -0.38
C ASN A 41 16.80 -2.93 0.47
N PHE A 42 17.08 -2.09 1.47
CA PHE A 42 16.06 -1.46 2.30
C PHE A 42 15.11 -0.58 1.46
N ILE A 43 15.64 0.26 0.56
CA ILE A 43 14.82 1.16 -0.26
C ILE A 43 13.93 0.39 -1.24
N ILE A 44 14.46 -0.65 -1.87
CA ILE A 44 13.69 -1.47 -2.82
C ILE A 44 12.58 -2.28 -2.12
N GLN A 45 12.81 -2.74 -0.88
CA GLN A 45 11.81 -3.51 -0.14
C GLN A 45 10.73 -2.66 0.53
N GLN A 46 11.07 -1.44 0.97
CA GLN A 46 10.17 -0.61 1.78
C GLN A 46 9.48 0.50 1.00
N CYS A 47 9.95 0.83 -0.22
CA CYS A 47 9.33 1.88 -1.01
C CYS A 47 8.08 1.34 -1.74
N PRO A 48 6.88 1.91 -1.52
CA PRO A 48 5.65 1.45 -2.18
C PRO A 48 5.66 1.62 -3.70
N ARG A 49 6.63 2.38 -4.23
CA ARG A 49 6.86 2.56 -5.66
C ARG A 49 7.57 1.37 -6.32
N PHE A 50 8.03 0.40 -5.54
CA PHE A 50 8.69 -0.80 -6.06
C PHE A 50 7.97 -2.04 -5.57
N LEU A 51 7.80 -3.01 -6.47
CA LEU A 51 7.36 -4.35 -6.14
C LEU A 51 8.54 -5.31 -6.33
N LEU A 52 8.90 -6.04 -5.28
CA LEU A 52 9.89 -7.10 -5.37
C LEU A 52 9.20 -8.43 -5.68
N VAL A 53 9.47 -8.97 -6.87
CA VAL A 53 8.92 -10.24 -7.36
C VAL A 53 9.99 -11.32 -7.23
N ARG A 54 9.67 -12.47 -6.61
CA ARG A 54 10.59 -13.61 -6.49
C ARG A 54 10.42 -14.57 -7.66
N GLY A 55 11.53 -15.08 -8.21
CA GLY A 55 11.52 -16.06 -9.29
C GLY A 55 11.09 -17.49 -8.84
N PRO A 56 10.75 -18.38 -9.79
CA PRO A 56 10.29 -19.75 -9.50
C PRO A 56 11.33 -20.68 -8.88
N ALA A 57 12.63 -20.36 -8.96
CA ALA A 57 13.73 -21.22 -8.50
C ALA A 57 13.98 -21.18 -6.97
N ALA A 58 13.24 -20.36 -6.22
CA ALA A 58 13.47 -20.14 -4.78
C ALA A 58 12.92 -21.26 -3.85
N ALA A 59 12.86 -22.50 -4.32
CA ALA A 59 12.63 -23.66 -3.48
C ALA A 59 13.97 -24.10 -2.84
N GLY A 60 14.58 -23.25 -2.00
CA GLY A 60 15.82 -23.64 -1.30
C GLY A 60 16.74 -22.54 -0.76
N GLY A 61 16.43 -21.25 -0.93
CA GLY A 61 17.25 -20.18 -0.34
C GLY A 61 16.78 -18.76 -0.65
N GLU A 62 16.86 -17.87 0.33
CA GLU A 62 16.39 -16.47 0.30
C GLU A 62 17.34 -15.50 -0.45
N ARG A 63 17.78 -15.82 -1.68
CA ARG A 63 18.77 -14.99 -2.38
C ARG A 63 18.08 -13.90 -3.22
N LEU A 64 18.48 -12.64 -3.00
CA LEU A 64 17.97 -11.46 -3.74
C LEU A 64 18.29 -11.50 -5.25
N GLU A 65 19.24 -12.35 -5.64
CA GLU A 65 19.73 -12.61 -6.99
C GLU A 65 18.61 -13.10 -7.92
N ASP A 66 17.61 -13.79 -7.36
CA ASP A 66 16.47 -14.36 -8.10
C ASP A 66 15.23 -13.46 -8.10
N CYS A 67 15.37 -12.22 -7.62
CA CYS A 67 14.27 -11.27 -7.56
C CYS A 67 14.25 -10.34 -8.79
N THR A 68 13.09 -9.77 -9.07
CA THR A 68 12.89 -8.70 -10.05
C THR A 68 12.21 -7.53 -9.35
N VAL A 69 12.75 -6.33 -9.52
CA VAL A 69 12.17 -5.08 -9.04
C VAL A 69 11.29 -4.53 -10.15
N VAL A 70 10.00 -4.28 -9.86
CA VAL A 70 9.03 -3.72 -10.80
C VAL A 70 8.59 -2.35 -10.32
N ALA A 71 8.58 -1.34 -11.19
CA ALA A 71 8.13 0.02 -10.87
C ALA A 71 6.59 0.09 -10.75
N ARG A 72 6.11 0.72 -9.68
CA ARG A 72 4.70 0.81 -9.31
C ARG A 72 4.28 2.26 -9.09
N THR A 73 3.07 2.58 -9.54
CA THR A 73 2.38 3.83 -9.22
C THR A 73 0.88 3.62 -9.15
N ASP A 74 0.18 4.42 -8.36
CA ASP A 74 -1.29 4.45 -8.29
C ASP A 74 -1.90 5.51 -9.22
N LEU A 75 -1.09 6.29 -9.94
CA LEU A 75 -1.57 7.24 -10.96
C LEU A 75 -2.20 6.53 -12.15
N ARG A 76 -3.39 7.00 -12.58
CA ARG A 76 -4.16 6.49 -13.71
C ARG A 76 -4.63 7.64 -14.59
N LEU A 77 -5.00 7.33 -15.83
CA LEU A 77 -5.70 8.30 -16.68
C LEU A 77 -7.13 8.52 -16.18
N CYS A 78 -7.58 9.76 -16.28
CA CYS A 78 -8.94 10.10 -15.94
C CYS A 78 -9.91 9.62 -17.02
N ALA A 79 -10.72 8.61 -16.70
CA ALA A 79 -11.73 8.07 -17.61
C ALA A 79 -12.85 9.09 -17.95
N ARG A 80 -13.00 10.12 -17.13
CA ARG A 80 -13.98 11.21 -17.29
C ARG A 80 -13.41 12.44 -17.99
N TYR A 81 -12.11 12.48 -18.26
CA TYR A 81 -11.48 13.61 -18.92
C TYR A 81 -12.07 13.84 -20.31
N GLY A 82 -12.36 15.11 -20.63
CA GLY A 82 -13.03 15.49 -21.88
C GLY A 82 -14.56 15.29 -21.89
N ARG A 83 -15.15 14.92 -20.75
CA ARG A 83 -16.59 15.05 -20.44
C ARG A 83 -16.81 16.26 -19.53
N ASP A 84 -18.02 16.83 -19.51
CA ASP A 84 -18.34 18.11 -18.86
C ASP A 84 -17.88 18.21 -17.39
N GLU A 85 -17.83 17.10 -16.66
CA GLU A 85 -17.37 17.01 -15.25
C GLU A 85 -15.87 17.27 -15.01
N CYS A 86 -15.02 17.13 -16.03
CA CYS A 86 -13.57 17.33 -15.92
C CYS A 86 -13.04 18.23 -17.05
N THR A 87 -13.88 19.13 -17.55
CA THR A 87 -13.45 20.18 -18.50
C THR A 87 -12.81 21.33 -17.73
N GLY A 88 -11.50 21.46 -17.88
CA GLY A 88 -10.75 22.60 -17.36
C GLY A 88 -11.12 23.86 -18.13
N SER A 89 -12.10 24.61 -17.65
CA SER A 89 -12.21 26.05 -17.89
C SER A 89 -12.91 26.75 -16.73
N GLY A 90 -12.15 27.03 -15.67
CA GLY A 90 -12.22 28.31 -14.94
C GLY A 90 -13.49 28.74 -14.21
N ARG A 91 -14.60 27.99 -14.15
CA ARG A 91 -15.77 28.37 -13.34
C ARG A 91 -16.41 27.15 -12.68
N GLU A 92 -16.30 27.13 -11.36
CA GLU A 92 -17.16 26.39 -10.41
C GLU A 92 -17.54 24.96 -10.84
N GLY A 93 -16.57 24.02 -10.81
CA GLY A 93 -16.88 22.59 -11.01
C GLY A 93 -15.71 21.61 -11.08
N GLY A 94 -14.47 22.04 -11.35
CA GLY A 94 -13.35 21.13 -11.68
C GLY A 94 -12.17 21.08 -10.69
N GLY A 95 -12.42 21.08 -9.38
CA GLY A 95 -11.41 21.41 -8.38
C GLY A 95 -10.53 20.29 -7.79
N ASP A 96 -10.84 18.99 -7.96
CA ASP A 96 -10.16 17.95 -7.17
C ASP A 96 -9.98 16.59 -7.90
N CYS A 97 -9.73 16.59 -9.21
CA CYS A 97 -9.48 15.34 -9.92
C CYS A 97 -8.10 14.75 -9.56
N GLN A 98 -8.06 13.53 -9.03
CA GLN A 98 -6.83 12.85 -8.61
C GLN A 98 -6.24 11.94 -9.71
N GLN A 99 -6.63 12.16 -10.96
CA GLN A 99 -6.22 11.37 -12.13
C GLN A 99 -5.64 12.26 -13.23
N LEU A 100 -4.77 11.68 -14.06
CA LEU A 100 -4.06 12.39 -15.12
C LEU A 100 -4.99 12.75 -16.27
N HIS A 101 -4.90 14.01 -16.70
CA HIS A 101 -5.60 14.55 -17.86
C HIS A 101 -4.66 14.52 -19.06
N LEU A 102 -4.56 13.36 -19.72
CA LEU A 102 -3.70 13.15 -20.88
C LEU A 102 -4.44 12.41 -21.99
N CYS A 103 -4.03 12.66 -23.23
CA CYS A 103 -4.49 11.90 -24.38
C CYS A 103 -3.93 10.47 -24.35
N LYS A 104 -4.80 9.47 -24.42
CA LYS A 104 -4.40 8.06 -24.52
C LYS A 104 -3.51 7.79 -25.75
N PHE A 105 -3.82 8.38 -26.89
CA PHE A 105 -3.01 8.21 -28.11
C PHE A 105 -1.68 8.97 -28.08
N PHE A 106 -1.54 9.97 -27.20
CA PHE A 106 -0.27 10.63 -26.96
C PHE A 106 0.69 9.69 -26.21
N ILE A 107 0.18 9.00 -25.17
CA ILE A 107 0.93 7.95 -24.45
C ILE A 107 1.33 6.79 -25.37
N TYR A 108 0.49 6.48 -26.35
CA TYR A 108 0.82 5.46 -27.35
C TYR A 108 1.85 5.89 -28.41
N GLY A 109 2.19 7.18 -28.46
CA GLY A 109 3.16 7.74 -29.41
C GLY A 109 2.62 8.08 -30.80
N ASN A 110 1.39 7.69 -31.16
CA ASN A 110 0.82 7.93 -32.50
C ASN A 110 -0.48 8.75 -32.51
N CYS A 111 -0.60 9.78 -31.67
CA CYS A 111 -1.76 10.68 -31.73
C CYS A 111 -1.80 11.46 -33.06
N ARG A 112 -2.81 11.18 -33.89
CA ARG A 112 -3.04 11.83 -35.19
C ARG A 112 -3.25 13.35 -35.10
N PHE A 113 -3.59 13.86 -33.91
CA PHE A 113 -3.85 15.28 -33.64
C PHE A 113 -2.73 15.98 -32.87
N GLY A 114 -1.60 15.30 -32.60
CA GLY A 114 -0.46 15.88 -31.87
C GLY A 114 0.50 16.70 -32.74
N LYS A 115 0.54 16.43 -34.05
CA LYS A 115 1.43 17.09 -35.03
C LYS A 115 0.66 17.61 -36.26
N GLY A 116 -0.68 17.60 -36.21
CA GLY A 116 -1.56 17.92 -37.34
C GLY A 116 -2.17 19.33 -37.28
N ARG A 117 -2.93 19.71 -38.32
CA ARG A 117 -3.57 21.04 -38.44
C ARG A 117 -4.67 21.33 -37.41
N LYS A 118 -5.22 20.30 -36.75
CA LYS A 118 -6.24 20.42 -35.70
C LYS A 118 -5.65 19.98 -34.37
N SER A 119 -5.89 20.76 -33.31
CA SER A 119 -5.46 20.45 -31.95
C SER A 119 -6.22 19.24 -31.38
N CYS A 120 -5.52 18.39 -30.63
CA CYS A 120 -6.16 17.28 -29.92
C CYS A 120 -7.17 17.80 -28.89
N LYS A 121 -8.33 17.13 -28.76
CA LYS A 121 -9.32 17.44 -27.71
C LYS A 121 -8.77 17.16 -26.30
N PHE A 122 -7.80 16.26 -26.19
CA PHE A 122 -7.19 15.85 -24.94
C PHE A 122 -5.78 16.44 -24.81
N SER A 123 -5.40 16.83 -23.61
CA SER A 123 -4.10 17.42 -23.32
C SER A 123 -2.94 16.48 -23.70
N HIS A 124 -1.93 17.05 -24.34
CA HIS A 124 -0.61 16.42 -24.53
C HIS A 124 0.43 17.04 -23.59
N ASP A 125 -0.01 17.91 -22.68
CA ASP A 125 0.87 18.61 -21.74
C ASP A 125 0.93 17.86 -20.40
N ILE A 126 2.01 17.08 -20.25
CA ILE A 126 2.36 16.36 -19.01
C ILE A 126 2.65 17.34 -17.87
N ARG A 127 3.12 18.55 -18.18
CA ARG A 127 3.50 19.57 -17.19
C ARG A 127 2.44 20.65 -16.98
N SER A 128 1.22 20.44 -17.47
CA SER A 128 0.09 21.31 -17.14
C SER A 128 -0.08 21.42 -15.62
N ASP A 129 -0.59 22.55 -15.13
CA ASP A 129 -0.75 22.81 -13.68
C ASP A 129 -1.44 21.67 -12.92
N HIS A 130 -2.38 21.01 -13.58
CA HIS A 130 -3.07 19.84 -13.05
C HIS A 130 -2.18 18.60 -12.97
N ASN A 131 -1.62 18.19 -14.10
CA ASN A 131 -0.83 16.96 -14.19
C ASN A 131 0.47 17.07 -13.38
N TYR A 132 1.14 18.23 -13.43
CA TYR A 132 2.40 18.46 -12.72
C TYR A 132 2.23 18.35 -11.20
N ARG A 133 1.12 18.84 -10.64
CA ARG A 133 0.80 18.69 -9.21
C ARG A 133 0.73 17.21 -8.80
N LEU A 134 -0.01 16.41 -9.56
CA LEU A 134 -0.13 14.96 -9.32
C LEU A 134 1.22 14.26 -9.50
N LEU A 135 1.96 14.58 -10.56
CA LEU A 135 3.30 14.02 -10.78
C LEU A 135 4.28 14.39 -9.66
N ARG A 136 4.15 15.56 -9.05
CA ARG A 136 4.96 15.94 -7.88
C ARG A 136 4.58 15.15 -6.63
N GLU A 137 3.29 15.01 -6.35
CA GLU A 137 2.79 14.23 -5.21
C GLU A 137 3.26 12.77 -5.26
N PHE A 138 3.22 12.17 -6.45
CA PHE A 138 3.71 10.80 -6.67
C PHE A 138 5.21 10.73 -6.94
N THR A 139 5.93 11.86 -6.89
CA THR A 139 7.39 11.95 -7.11
C THR A 139 7.86 11.37 -8.46
N LEU A 140 7.09 11.66 -9.52
CA LEU A 140 7.30 11.26 -10.93
C LEU A 140 7.57 12.45 -11.87
N HIS A 141 7.54 13.69 -11.38
CA HIS A 141 7.74 14.93 -12.14
C HIS A 141 9.08 15.04 -12.89
N GLU A 142 10.06 14.22 -12.52
CA GLU A 142 11.42 14.19 -13.09
C GLU A 142 11.59 13.11 -14.16
N LEU A 143 10.58 12.26 -14.38
CA LEU A 143 10.58 11.32 -15.50
C LEU A 143 10.36 12.07 -16.82
N ASN A 144 11.06 11.62 -17.86
CA ASN A 144 10.74 12.05 -19.23
C ASN A 144 9.44 11.39 -19.72
N GLU A 145 8.98 11.79 -20.89
CA GLU A 145 7.70 11.33 -21.45
C GLU A 145 7.70 9.81 -21.67
N ASP A 146 8.76 9.27 -22.29
CA ASP A 146 8.87 7.85 -22.62
C ASP A 146 8.86 6.96 -21.37
N ASP A 147 9.63 7.35 -20.35
CA ASP A 147 9.71 6.64 -19.06
C ASP A 147 8.36 6.69 -18.32
N LEU A 148 7.70 7.85 -18.33
CA LEU A 148 6.36 8.00 -17.75
C LEU A 148 5.34 7.12 -18.48
N PHE A 149 5.43 7.01 -19.81
CA PHE A 149 4.52 6.19 -20.60
C PHE A 149 4.70 4.71 -20.31
N VAL A 150 5.94 4.21 -20.20
CA VAL A 150 6.21 2.82 -19.76
C VAL A 150 5.57 2.56 -18.39
N LEU A 151 5.77 3.49 -17.44
CA LEU A 151 5.21 3.35 -16.10
C LEU A 151 3.68 3.33 -16.12
N LEU A 152 3.03 4.19 -16.92
CA LEU A 152 1.58 4.22 -17.04
C LEU A 152 1.03 2.97 -17.74
N LEU A 153 1.64 2.52 -18.83
CA LEU A 153 1.21 1.35 -19.59
C LEU A 153 1.21 0.08 -18.74
N GLN A 154 2.18 -0.09 -17.83
CA GLN A 154 2.23 -1.28 -16.96
C GLN A 154 1.38 -1.16 -15.68
N ASN A 155 0.96 0.04 -15.28
CA ASN A 155 0.18 0.25 -14.06
C ASN A 155 -1.32 0.49 -14.31
N ASP A 156 -1.70 1.09 -15.46
CA ASP A 156 -3.09 1.40 -15.79
C ASP A 156 -3.72 0.32 -16.69
N PRO A 157 -4.63 -0.53 -16.14
CA PRO A 157 -5.23 -1.63 -16.90
C PRO A 157 -6.14 -1.17 -18.05
N SER A 158 -6.55 0.10 -18.10
CA SER A 158 -7.37 0.63 -19.18
C SER A 158 -6.58 0.95 -20.47
N LEU A 159 -5.25 0.91 -20.38
CA LEU A 159 -4.37 1.30 -21.47
C LEU A 159 -4.00 0.15 -22.41
N LEU A 160 -4.11 -1.12 -22.01
CA LEU A 160 -3.67 -2.24 -22.86
C LEU A 160 -4.75 -3.32 -22.98
N PRO A 161 -4.84 -4.02 -24.13
CA PRO A 161 -5.71 -5.19 -24.24
C PRO A 161 -5.33 -6.30 -23.25
N GLU A 162 -6.28 -7.14 -22.87
CA GLU A 162 -5.96 -8.32 -22.07
C GLU A 162 -5.23 -9.41 -22.89
N VAL A 163 -4.54 -10.30 -22.18
CA VAL A 163 -4.04 -11.56 -22.75
C VAL A 163 -5.22 -12.51 -22.96
N CYS A 164 -5.29 -13.13 -24.14
CA CYS A 164 -6.35 -14.08 -24.48
C CYS A 164 -6.20 -15.39 -23.68
N SER A 165 -7.16 -15.68 -22.79
CA SER A 165 -7.19 -16.93 -22.02
C SER A 165 -7.42 -18.16 -22.91
N HIS A 166 -8.24 -18.04 -23.95
CA HIS A 166 -8.55 -19.12 -24.89
C HIS A 166 -7.34 -19.52 -25.75
N TYR A 167 -6.47 -18.57 -26.07
CA TYR A 167 -5.22 -18.83 -26.77
C TYR A 167 -4.33 -19.81 -25.99
N ASN A 168 -4.34 -19.73 -24.66
CA ASN A 168 -3.50 -20.58 -23.81
C ASN A 168 -4.03 -22.01 -23.61
N ARG A 169 -5.24 -22.32 -24.08
CA ARG A 169 -5.89 -23.65 -23.96
C ARG A 169 -5.90 -24.39 -25.29
N GLY A 170 -5.82 -25.72 -25.31
CA GLY A 170 -5.93 -26.53 -26.55
C GLY A 170 -4.64 -26.66 -27.39
N SER A 171 -4.66 -27.50 -28.43
CA SER A 171 -3.44 -28.01 -29.08
C SER A 171 -3.00 -27.28 -30.36
N GLY A 172 -3.80 -26.32 -30.86
CA GLY A 172 -3.54 -25.63 -32.13
C GLY A 172 -2.69 -24.34 -32.00
N PRO A 173 -2.29 -23.74 -33.14
CA PRO A 173 -1.49 -22.50 -33.18
C PRO A 173 -2.18 -21.33 -32.46
N HIS A 174 -3.51 -21.28 -32.48
CA HIS A 174 -4.34 -20.31 -31.75
C HIS A 174 -4.99 -20.89 -30.48
N GLY A 175 -4.56 -22.10 -30.07
CA GLY A 175 -5.18 -22.82 -28.97
C GLY A 175 -6.66 -23.11 -29.23
N SER A 176 -7.53 -22.63 -28.34
CA SER A 176 -8.99 -22.74 -28.41
C SER A 176 -9.66 -21.42 -28.79
N CYS A 177 -8.86 -20.40 -29.16
CA CYS A 177 -9.41 -19.12 -29.58
C CYS A 177 -10.08 -19.25 -30.95
N THR A 178 -11.40 -19.10 -30.98
CA THR A 178 -12.20 -19.15 -32.22
C THR A 178 -11.97 -17.93 -33.12
N PHE A 179 -11.53 -16.81 -32.54
CA PHE A 179 -11.28 -15.57 -33.27
C PHE A 179 -9.95 -15.56 -34.03
N GLN A 180 -8.96 -16.37 -33.65
CA GLN A 180 -7.69 -16.51 -34.37
C GLN A 180 -7.05 -15.14 -34.71
N GLU A 181 -6.86 -14.83 -36.00
CA GLU A 181 -6.37 -13.55 -36.53
C GLU A 181 -7.41 -12.41 -36.57
N SER A 182 -8.52 -12.54 -35.86
CA SER A 182 -9.48 -11.46 -35.61
C SER A 182 -9.63 -11.17 -34.11
N CYS A 183 -8.80 -11.82 -33.28
CA CYS A 183 -8.85 -11.68 -31.84
C CYS A 183 -8.42 -10.26 -31.41
N THR A 184 -9.27 -9.61 -30.61
CA THR A 184 -8.99 -8.28 -30.06
C THR A 184 -8.13 -8.31 -28.79
N LYS A 185 -7.76 -9.51 -28.32
CA LYS A 185 -6.89 -9.76 -27.17
C LYS A 185 -5.53 -10.25 -27.64
N VAL A 186 -4.49 -10.03 -26.83
CA VAL A 186 -3.12 -10.41 -27.22
C VAL A 186 -2.91 -11.91 -27.02
N HIS A 187 -2.32 -12.56 -28.02
CA HIS A 187 -1.92 -13.97 -27.94
C HIS A 187 -0.51 -14.09 -27.36
N LEU A 188 -0.41 -14.12 -26.03
CA LEU A 188 0.83 -14.38 -25.30
C LEU A 188 0.70 -15.61 -24.41
N CYS A 189 1.81 -16.31 -24.20
CA CYS A 189 1.94 -17.41 -23.27
C CYS A 189 1.67 -16.92 -21.83
N GLN A 190 0.66 -17.50 -21.17
CA GLN A 190 0.28 -17.16 -19.81
C GLN A 190 1.43 -17.43 -18.83
N HIS A 191 2.12 -18.56 -18.97
CA HIS A 191 3.26 -18.93 -18.14
C HIS A 191 4.47 -18.00 -18.34
N PHE A 192 4.65 -17.46 -19.55
CA PHE A 192 5.70 -16.47 -19.80
C PHE A 192 5.40 -15.16 -19.08
N VAL A 193 4.15 -14.71 -19.18
CA VAL A 193 3.65 -13.52 -18.47
C VAL A 193 3.69 -13.72 -16.95
N GLN A 194 3.53 -14.95 -16.46
CA GLN A 194 3.69 -15.31 -15.04
C GLN A 194 5.15 -15.41 -14.59
N GLY A 195 6.08 -15.57 -15.52
CA GLY A 195 7.50 -15.76 -15.24
C GLY A 195 7.89 -17.20 -14.87
N ASP A 196 7.02 -18.18 -15.12
CA ASP A 196 7.22 -19.61 -14.78
C ASP A 196 7.26 -20.54 -16.01
N CYS A 197 7.37 -19.98 -17.22
CA CYS A 197 7.46 -20.79 -18.44
C CYS A 197 8.77 -21.59 -18.52
N MET A 198 8.67 -22.90 -18.31
CA MET A 198 9.80 -23.83 -18.36
C MET A 198 10.30 -24.14 -19.78
N PHE A 199 9.52 -23.82 -20.81
CA PHE A 199 9.84 -24.21 -22.19
C PHE A 199 10.71 -23.19 -22.94
N GLY A 200 10.83 -21.96 -22.44
CA GLY A 200 11.63 -20.91 -23.06
C GLY A 200 11.32 -20.75 -24.56
N LEU A 201 12.35 -20.81 -25.41
CA LEU A 201 12.23 -20.72 -26.87
C LEU A 201 11.51 -21.90 -27.52
N LYS A 202 11.38 -23.03 -26.83
CA LYS A 202 10.66 -24.23 -27.30
C LYS A 202 9.18 -24.22 -26.92
N CYS A 203 8.69 -23.11 -26.32
CA CYS A 203 7.30 -22.99 -25.93
C CYS A 203 6.40 -23.01 -27.17
N LYS A 204 5.30 -23.77 -27.09
CA LYS A 204 4.26 -23.80 -28.14
C LYS A 204 3.43 -22.52 -28.21
N ARG A 205 3.61 -21.62 -27.24
CA ARG A 205 2.91 -20.34 -27.11
C ARG A 205 3.87 -19.18 -27.32
N GLN A 206 3.37 -18.07 -27.84
CA GLN A 206 4.19 -16.91 -28.16
C GLN A 206 4.71 -16.19 -26.91
N HIS A 207 6.01 -15.89 -26.89
CA HIS A 207 6.65 -15.03 -25.87
C HIS A 207 6.93 -13.61 -26.42
N ALA A 208 6.54 -13.36 -27.66
CA ALA A 208 6.63 -12.07 -28.33
C ALA A 208 5.28 -11.77 -29.00
N ILE A 209 5.04 -10.50 -29.33
CA ILE A 209 3.87 -10.11 -30.10
C ILE A 209 4.03 -10.64 -31.53
N ASP A 210 3.06 -11.43 -31.99
CA ASP A 210 3.03 -11.96 -33.34
C ASP A 210 2.64 -10.88 -34.36
N GLN A 211 2.75 -11.19 -35.66
CA GLN A 211 2.46 -10.23 -36.73
C GLN A 211 1.01 -9.73 -36.69
N HIS A 212 0.06 -10.61 -36.35
CA HIS A 212 -1.34 -10.23 -36.21
C HIS A 212 -1.55 -9.27 -35.02
N GLY A 213 -1.05 -9.63 -33.84
CA GLY A 213 -1.11 -8.79 -32.64
C GLY A 213 -0.44 -7.44 -32.87
N ARG A 214 0.68 -7.40 -33.60
CA ARG A 214 1.35 -6.16 -33.98
C ARG A 214 0.43 -5.25 -34.81
N ARG A 215 -0.18 -5.76 -35.88
CA ARG A 215 -1.13 -4.98 -36.70
C ARG A 215 -2.30 -4.45 -35.86
N MET A 216 -2.89 -5.31 -35.03
CA MET A 216 -4.00 -4.94 -34.15
C MET A 216 -3.62 -3.84 -33.14
N LEU A 217 -2.40 -3.87 -32.60
CA LEU A 217 -1.90 -2.85 -31.66
C LEU A 217 -1.54 -1.54 -32.37
N GLU A 218 -0.95 -1.60 -33.57
CA GLU A 218 -0.67 -0.43 -34.41
C GLU A 218 -1.98 0.26 -34.84
N GLU A 219 -3.03 -0.50 -35.19
CA GLU A 219 -4.37 0.01 -35.47
C GLU A 219 -5.01 0.74 -34.26
N ARG A 220 -4.70 0.29 -33.05
CA ARG A 220 -5.07 0.98 -31.79
C ARG A 220 -4.20 2.18 -31.48
N GLY A 221 -3.19 2.44 -32.28
CA GLY A 221 -2.32 3.61 -32.19
C GLY A 221 -1.05 3.41 -31.39
N LEU A 222 -0.67 2.19 -31.02
CA LEU A 222 0.63 1.94 -30.36
C LEU A 222 1.78 2.03 -31.35
N SER A 223 2.90 2.65 -30.92
CA SER A 223 4.12 2.70 -31.72
C SER A 223 4.84 1.35 -31.75
N GLY A 224 5.60 1.10 -32.82
CA GLY A 224 6.34 -0.14 -32.99
C GLY A 224 7.37 -0.41 -31.89
N ASP A 225 7.95 0.64 -31.31
CA ASP A 225 8.90 0.54 -30.20
C ASP A 225 8.20 0.12 -28.90
N ILE A 226 7.04 0.69 -28.58
CA ILE A 226 6.24 0.27 -27.41
C ILE A 226 5.83 -1.19 -27.58
N ILE A 227 5.38 -1.60 -28.77
CA ILE A 227 4.92 -2.97 -29.04
C ILE A 227 6.02 -4.01 -28.78
N ARG A 228 7.28 -3.68 -29.08
CA ARG A 228 8.43 -4.56 -28.82
C ARG A 228 8.62 -4.83 -27.33
N GLU A 229 8.33 -3.84 -26.49
CA GLU A 229 8.50 -3.93 -25.03
C GLU A 229 7.27 -4.53 -24.31
N LEU A 230 6.12 -4.63 -24.98
CA LEU A 230 4.88 -5.12 -24.38
C LEU A 230 4.96 -6.50 -23.72
N PRO A 231 5.67 -7.51 -24.25
CA PRO A 231 5.78 -8.80 -23.56
C PRO A 231 6.33 -8.68 -22.13
N PHE A 232 7.31 -7.78 -21.92
CA PHE A 232 7.86 -7.49 -20.60
C PHE A 232 6.88 -6.66 -19.75
N MET A 233 6.20 -5.68 -20.34
CA MET A 233 5.17 -4.92 -19.63
C MET A 233 3.99 -5.80 -19.18
N TYR A 234 3.54 -6.76 -20.00
CA TYR A 234 2.49 -7.71 -19.60
C TYR A 234 2.91 -8.57 -18.42
N ARG A 235 4.18 -8.99 -18.37
CA ARG A 235 4.73 -9.67 -17.20
C ARG A 235 4.68 -8.78 -15.96
N ASN A 236 5.06 -7.50 -16.08
CA ASN A 236 4.96 -6.53 -14.99
C ASN A 236 3.51 -6.32 -14.54
N ILE A 237 2.57 -6.16 -15.48
CA ILE A 237 1.13 -6.04 -15.22
C ILE A 237 0.64 -7.26 -14.44
N HIS A 238 1.03 -8.47 -14.83
CA HIS A 238 0.63 -9.68 -14.12
C HIS A 238 1.20 -9.71 -12.70
N HIS A 239 2.47 -9.35 -12.50
CA HIS A 239 3.05 -9.28 -11.15
C HIS A 239 2.35 -8.23 -10.27
N LEU A 240 2.05 -7.05 -10.82
CA LEU A 240 1.31 -5.99 -10.12
C LEU A 240 -0.12 -6.43 -9.79
N ALA A 241 -0.82 -7.06 -10.74
CA ALA A 241 -2.16 -7.59 -10.55
C ALA A 241 -2.19 -8.75 -9.56
N ALA A 242 -1.19 -9.65 -9.57
CA ALA A 242 -1.05 -10.73 -8.61
C ALA A 242 -0.75 -10.20 -7.20
N ALA A 243 0.07 -9.15 -7.06
CA ALA A 243 0.32 -8.51 -5.78
C ALA A 243 -0.92 -7.78 -5.25
N ALA A 244 -1.68 -7.10 -6.12
CA ALA A 244 -2.95 -6.49 -5.78
C ALA A 244 -3.99 -7.55 -5.39
N ALA A 245 -4.13 -8.60 -6.20
CA ALA A 245 -5.03 -9.71 -5.93
C ALA A 245 -4.61 -10.50 -4.68
N ALA A 246 -3.31 -10.66 -4.38
CA ALA A 246 -2.83 -11.24 -3.12
C ALA A 246 -3.23 -10.36 -1.93
N SER A 247 -3.22 -9.03 -2.11
CA SER A 247 -3.71 -8.08 -1.10
C SER A 247 -5.24 -8.17 -0.93
N THR A 248 -5.99 -8.42 -2.02
CA THR A 248 -7.46 -8.56 -2.04
C THR A 248 -7.97 -9.99 -1.74
N SER A 249 -7.15 -11.03 -1.91
CA SER A 249 -7.52 -12.43 -1.60
C SER A 249 -7.26 -12.77 -0.13
N THR A 250 -6.46 -11.96 0.57
CA THR A 250 -6.58 -11.80 2.03
C THR A 250 -7.92 -11.18 2.47
N GLU A 251 -8.69 -10.59 1.55
CA GLU A 251 -10.01 -9.98 1.85
C GLU A 251 -11.21 -10.84 1.38
N ASN A 252 -11.01 -11.88 0.56
CA ASN A 252 -12.11 -12.63 -0.11
C ASN A 252 -12.21 -14.15 0.21
N LEU A 253 -11.56 -14.64 1.26
CA LEU A 253 -11.87 -15.95 1.86
C LEU A 253 -12.50 -15.77 3.24
N THR A 254 -13.69 -15.17 3.33
CA THR A 254 -14.69 -15.42 4.39
C THR A 254 -16.04 -14.82 3.99
N ASP A 255 -16.72 -15.43 3.02
CA ASP A 255 -18.19 -15.39 2.98
C ASP A 255 -18.73 -16.81 3.20
N SER A 256 -18.51 -17.29 4.42
CA SER A 256 -19.50 -18.06 5.16
C SER A 256 -19.15 -17.94 6.64
N SER A 257 -19.94 -17.11 7.34
CA SER A 257 -20.05 -17.09 8.80
C SER A 257 -18.74 -17.21 9.61
N TRP A 258 -17.81 -16.25 9.49
CA TRP A 258 -16.91 -15.93 10.60
C TRP A 258 -16.40 -14.48 10.57
N MET A 259 -16.47 -13.85 11.73
CA MET A 259 -16.04 -12.48 12.03
C MET A 259 -14.55 -12.24 11.72
N PRO A 260 -14.12 -10.98 11.44
CA PRO A 260 -12.77 -10.67 10.97
C PRO A 260 -11.72 -11.08 11.99
N GLN A 261 -10.94 -12.12 11.69
CA GLN A 261 -9.77 -12.51 12.47
C GLN A 261 -8.57 -11.66 12.04
N THR A 262 -8.14 -10.79 12.95
CA THR A 262 -6.79 -10.21 12.94
C THR A 262 -5.75 -11.32 12.76
N ASP A 263 -4.69 -11.09 11.99
CA ASP A 263 -3.52 -11.97 11.92
C ASP A 263 -3.00 -12.29 13.33
N ASP A 264 -3.44 -13.43 13.85
CA ASP A 264 -3.25 -13.81 15.25
C ASP A 264 -1.78 -14.03 15.59
N ARG A 265 -0.89 -14.12 14.59
CA ARG A 265 0.56 -14.30 14.80
C ARG A 265 1.25 -13.14 15.48
N ASN A 266 0.64 -11.95 15.41
CA ASN A 266 1.15 -10.75 16.06
C ASN A 266 0.39 -10.38 17.35
N ASN A 267 -0.59 -11.20 17.75
CA ASN A 267 -1.29 -11.03 19.02
C ASN A 267 -0.62 -11.84 20.12
N ILE A 268 -0.58 -11.27 21.33
CA ILE A 268 -0.13 -11.98 22.52
C ILE A 268 -1.22 -12.95 22.98
N CYS A 269 -0.83 -14.18 23.31
CA CYS A 269 -1.72 -15.23 23.75
C CYS A 269 -2.27 -14.95 25.15
N LEU A 270 -3.54 -14.54 25.25
CA LEU A 270 -4.23 -14.34 26.53
C LEU A 270 -4.17 -15.57 27.45
N HIS A 271 -4.29 -16.78 26.89
CA HIS A 271 -4.24 -18.01 27.66
C HIS A 271 -2.84 -18.29 28.22
N PHE A 272 -1.79 -17.85 27.53
CA PHE A 272 -0.43 -17.99 28.03
C PHE A 272 -0.20 -17.08 29.25
N ILE A 273 -0.65 -15.83 29.20
CA ILE A 273 -0.54 -14.90 30.34
C ILE A 273 -1.25 -15.46 31.59
N ARG A 274 -2.33 -16.23 31.41
CA ARG A 274 -3.07 -16.90 32.50
C ARG A 274 -2.63 -18.34 32.77
N ASN A 275 -1.47 -18.77 32.28
CA ASN A 275 -0.95 -20.13 32.47
C ASN A 275 -1.92 -21.27 32.05
N SER A 276 -2.79 -21.02 31.07
CA SER A 276 -3.86 -21.93 30.62
C SER A 276 -3.78 -22.27 29.11
N CYS A 277 -2.69 -21.90 28.43
CA CYS A 277 -2.52 -22.20 27.01
C CYS A 277 -2.24 -23.70 26.79
N LYS A 278 -3.16 -24.38 26.11
CA LYS A 278 -3.05 -25.81 25.80
C LYS A 278 -2.09 -26.12 24.64
N PHE A 279 -1.75 -25.13 23.83
CA PHE A 279 -1.00 -25.31 22.59
C PHE A 279 0.51 -25.16 22.74
N GLN A 280 1.00 -24.64 23.88
CA GLN A 280 2.43 -24.47 24.18
C GLN A 280 3.23 -23.94 22.95
N ASN A 281 4.21 -24.69 22.45
CA ASN A 281 5.06 -24.27 21.33
C ASN A 281 4.36 -24.28 19.96
N GLU A 282 3.18 -24.91 19.84
CA GLU A 282 2.36 -24.89 18.61
C GLU A 282 1.37 -23.71 18.60
N CYS A 283 1.37 -22.86 19.63
CA CYS A 283 0.50 -21.71 19.68
C CYS A 283 0.90 -20.72 18.58
N ARG A 284 -0.06 -20.39 17.71
CA ARG A 284 0.15 -19.40 16.65
C ARG A 284 0.32 -17.97 17.18
N ARG A 285 -0.05 -17.70 18.43
CA ARG A 285 0.03 -16.39 19.09
C ARG A 285 1.33 -16.27 19.88
N VAL A 286 1.83 -15.06 20.07
CA VAL A 286 3.07 -14.81 20.81
C VAL A 286 2.88 -15.14 22.30
N HIS A 287 3.73 -16.00 22.82
CA HIS A 287 3.80 -16.31 24.25
C HIS A 287 4.67 -15.27 24.95
N PHE A 288 4.03 -14.37 25.69
CA PHE A 288 4.70 -13.32 26.45
C PHE A 288 3.95 -13.05 27.74
N HIS A 289 4.67 -12.70 28.80
CA HIS A 289 4.12 -12.60 30.17
C HIS A 289 3.37 -11.28 30.45
N LEU A 290 3.41 -10.31 29.54
CA LEU A 290 2.66 -9.04 29.62
C LEU A 290 1.65 -8.90 28.47
N PRO A 291 0.59 -8.09 28.63
CA PRO A 291 -0.41 -7.86 27.58
C PRO A 291 0.09 -6.96 26.43
N TYR A 292 1.35 -6.51 26.51
CA TYR A 292 2.06 -5.75 25.50
C TYR A 292 3.51 -6.24 25.41
N LYS A 293 4.10 -6.12 24.23
CA LYS A 293 5.51 -6.43 23.99
C LYS A 293 6.10 -5.42 23.02
N TRP A 294 7.27 -4.87 23.33
CA TRP A 294 7.97 -3.91 22.49
C TRP A 294 9.22 -4.54 21.90
N GLU A 295 9.38 -4.42 20.59
CA GLU A 295 10.49 -5.02 19.88
C GLU A 295 11.11 -4.01 18.92
N VAL A 296 12.43 -4.05 18.78
CA VAL A 296 13.20 -3.25 17.82
C VAL A 296 13.80 -4.16 16.76
N PHE A 297 13.73 -3.72 15.52
CA PHE A 297 14.30 -4.45 14.39
C PHE A 297 15.77 -4.06 14.22
N ASP A 298 16.67 -5.01 14.47
CA ASP A 298 18.12 -4.82 14.38
C ASP A 298 18.67 -4.95 12.95
N GLY A 299 17.79 -5.28 11.99
CA GLY A 299 18.14 -5.52 10.58
C GLY A 299 18.04 -6.99 10.17
N VAL A 300 17.99 -7.91 11.12
CA VAL A 300 17.86 -9.36 10.87
C VAL A 300 16.60 -9.91 11.54
N THR A 301 16.34 -9.53 12.79
CA THR A 301 15.21 -10.03 13.56
C THR A 301 14.63 -8.95 14.47
N TRP A 302 13.42 -9.23 14.98
CA TRP A 302 12.82 -8.43 16.04
C TRP A 302 13.41 -8.88 17.37
N THR A 303 14.00 -7.93 18.10
CA THR A 303 14.61 -8.14 19.41
C THR A 303 13.86 -7.37 20.48
N ASP A 304 13.74 -7.96 21.66
CA ASP A 304 12.96 -7.39 22.76
C ASP A 304 13.65 -6.13 23.29
N LEU A 305 12.88 -5.03 23.40
CA LEU A 305 13.35 -3.80 24.00
C LEU A 305 13.39 -3.92 25.53
N GLN A 306 14.50 -3.46 26.12
CA GLN A 306 14.62 -3.34 27.57
C GLN A 306 13.65 -2.26 28.11
N HIS A 307 13.30 -2.35 29.39
CA HIS A 307 12.42 -1.37 30.07
C HIS A 307 11.05 -1.17 29.41
N MET A 308 10.48 -2.24 28.84
CA MET A 308 9.20 -2.20 28.11
C MET A 308 8.00 -1.65 28.90
N GLU A 309 7.97 -1.79 30.24
CA GLU A 309 6.91 -1.22 31.07
C GLU A 309 6.98 0.31 31.08
N ASP A 310 8.18 0.89 31.10
CA ASP A 310 8.38 2.33 31.04
C ASP A 310 8.00 2.88 29.66
N ILE A 311 8.38 2.17 28.60
CA ILE A 311 8.00 2.49 27.21
C ILE A 311 6.47 2.42 27.05
N GLU A 312 5.83 1.38 27.57
CA GLU A 312 4.37 1.23 27.51
C GLU A 312 3.67 2.35 28.28
N ARG A 313 4.14 2.67 29.50
CA ARG A 313 3.59 3.76 30.30
C ARG A 313 3.65 5.09 29.56
N ASP A 314 4.75 5.36 28.89
CA ASP A 314 4.91 6.56 28.07
C ASP A 314 4.05 6.54 26.82
N PHE A 315 3.89 5.37 26.19
CA PHE A 315 3.04 5.22 25.02
C PHE A 315 1.57 5.43 25.38
N CYS A 316 1.11 4.90 26.51
CA CYS A 316 -0.25 5.06 27.02
C CYS A 316 -0.64 6.52 27.25
N ASP A 317 0.32 7.38 27.56
CA ASP A 317 0.09 8.81 27.73
C ASP A 317 -0.13 9.50 26.37
N PRO A 318 -1.34 10.01 26.08
CA PRO A 318 -1.63 10.67 24.81
C PRO A 318 -0.88 12.00 24.65
N SER A 319 -0.30 12.59 25.69
CA SER A 319 0.52 13.80 25.60
C SER A 319 1.91 13.52 25.03
N LYS A 320 2.47 12.34 25.33
CA LYS A 320 3.80 11.93 24.91
C LYS A 320 3.84 11.49 23.45
N THR A 321 4.90 11.90 22.77
CA THR A 321 5.20 11.48 21.39
C THR A 321 6.43 10.60 21.31
N GLN A 322 7.21 10.55 22.38
CA GLN A 322 8.45 9.80 22.49
C GLN A 322 8.56 9.15 23.88
N SER A 323 9.32 8.06 23.99
CA SER A 323 9.66 7.46 25.29
C SER A 323 10.74 8.27 26.02
N CYS A 324 10.71 8.26 27.36
CA CYS A 324 11.66 8.91 28.25
C CYS A 324 12.90 8.02 28.52
N SER A 325 13.47 7.44 27.47
CA SER A 325 14.67 6.58 27.52
C SER A 325 15.89 7.26 26.91
N ASN A 326 17.10 6.79 27.25
CA ASN A 326 18.35 7.29 26.65
C ASN A 326 18.36 7.18 25.12
N HIS A 327 17.63 6.20 24.58
CA HIS A 327 17.32 6.06 23.16
C HIS A 327 15.81 6.20 22.98
N PRO A 328 15.28 7.42 22.74
CA PRO A 328 13.84 7.65 22.70
C PRO A 328 13.21 6.98 21.47
N ILE A 329 12.09 6.31 21.69
CA ILE A 329 11.24 5.72 20.66
C ILE A 329 10.22 6.76 20.26
N ASP A 330 10.19 7.14 18.98
CA ASP A 330 9.16 7.99 18.43
C ASP A 330 7.89 7.17 18.15
N PHE A 331 6.83 7.44 18.92
CA PHE A 331 5.56 6.72 18.87
C PHE A 331 4.69 7.09 17.66
N GLN A 332 5.04 8.12 16.88
CA GLN A 332 4.32 8.47 15.65
C GLN A 332 4.91 7.73 14.45
N THR A 333 6.25 7.69 14.37
CA THR A 333 6.97 7.03 13.29
C THR A 333 7.28 5.56 13.59
N MET A 334 7.08 5.12 14.84
CA MET A 334 7.38 3.78 15.34
C MET A 334 8.86 3.42 15.11
N ARG A 335 9.78 4.25 15.62
CA ARG A 335 11.23 4.13 15.42
C ARG A 335 12.04 4.49 16.67
N GLN A 336 13.20 3.87 16.85
CA GLN A 336 14.24 4.27 17.79
C GLN A 336 15.48 4.68 16.98
N GLY A 337 15.72 5.99 16.84
CA GLY A 337 16.69 6.49 15.87
C GLY A 337 16.34 6.06 14.44
N LEU A 338 17.18 5.19 13.84
CA LEU A 338 16.97 4.64 12.50
C LEU A 338 16.27 3.27 12.51
N GLN A 339 16.20 2.61 13.66
CA GLN A 339 15.66 1.24 13.79
C GLN A 339 14.13 1.26 13.90
N PRO A 340 13.40 0.46 13.11
CA PRO A 340 11.96 0.27 13.29
C PRO A 340 11.65 -0.36 14.65
N VAL A 341 10.56 0.08 15.27
CA VAL A 341 10.03 -0.46 16.52
C VAL A 341 8.61 -0.93 16.28
N ARG A 342 8.20 -2.04 16.89
CA ARG A 342 6.81 -2.51 16.90
C ARG A 342 6.32 -2.80 18.31
N ARG A 343 5.00 -2.67 18.48
CA ARG A 343 4.28 -3.05 19.70
C ARG A 343 3.32 -4.18 19.36
N LEU A 344 3.47 -5.32 20.02
CA LEU A 344 2.48 -6.40 20.02
C LEU A 344 1.53 -6.21 21.20
N SER A 345 0.31 -6.73 21.09
CA SER A 345 -0.68 -6.62 22.17
C SER A 345 -1.58 -7.83 22.25
N THR A 346 -2.29 -7.98 23.37
CA THR A 346 -3.46 -8.86 23.43
C THR A 346 -4.58 -8.31 22.54
N VAL A 347 -5.57 -9.15 22.26
CA VAL A 347 -6.75 -8.76 21.46
C VAL A 347 -7.50 -7.59 22.10
N SER A 348 -8.13 -6.75 21.27
CA SER A 348 -8.90 -5.60 21.72
C SER A 348 -10.06 -6.02 22.62
N SER A 349 -10.28 -5.31 23.73
CA SER A 349 -11.31 -5.63 24.72
C SER A 349 -12.74 -5.65 24.15
N VAL A 350 -12.99 -4.98 23.02
CA VAL A 350 -14.32 -4.95 22.37
C VAL A 350 -14.62 -6.21 21.56
N THR A 351 -13.60 -7.03 21.28
CA THR A 351 -13.74 -8.28 20.50
C THR A 351 -13.99 -9.52 21.37
N LYS A 352 -13.91 -9.36 22.70
CA LYS A 352 -14.09 -10.44 23.66
C LYS A 352 -15.15 -10.09 24.70
N PRO A 353 -15.83 -11.10 25.28
CA PRO A 353 -16.74 -10.88 26.39
C PRO A 353 -16.06 -10.21 27.60
N PRO A 354 -16.81 -9.48 28.46
CA PRO A 354 -16.25 -8.71 29.57
C PRO A 354 -15.45 -9.51 30.62
N HIS A 355 -15.70 -10.82 30.73
CA HIS A 355 -14.96 -11.70 31.67
C HIS A 355 -13.53 -12.02 31.19
N TYR A 356 -13.16 -11.64 29.96
CA TYR A 356 -11.79 -11.75 29.50
C TYR A 356 -10.92 -10.57 30.04
N THR A 357 -10.38 -10.76 31.25
CA THR A 357 -9.27 -9.96 31.82
C THR A 357 -8.03 -9.91 30.92
N LEU A 358 -7.19 -8.87 31.08
CA LEU A 358 -5.93 -8.66 30.33
C LEU A 358 -6.07 -8.47 28.80
N THR A 359 -7.29 -8.21 28.32
CA THR A 359 -7.51 -7.71 26.95
C THR A 359 -7.04 -6.26 26.82
N THR A 360 -6.58 -5.87 25.64
CA THR A 360 -6.08 -4.50 25.43
C THR A 360 -7.26 -3.55 25.29
N GLN A 361 -7.47 -2.69 26.29
CA GLN A 361 -8.48 -1.65 26.24
C GLN A 361 -7.92 -0.42 25.51
N TRP A 362 -8.43 -0.14 24.31
CA TRP A 362 -8.04 1.02 23.52
C TRP A 362 -8.91 2.24 23.87
N LEU A 363 -8.25 3.35 24.14
CA LEU A 363 -8.84 4.63 24.51
C LEU A 363 -8.59 5.65 23.39
N TRP A 364 -9.60 6.46 23.09
CA TRP A 364 -9.55 7.47 22.05
C TRP A 364 -9.58 8.86 22.67
N TYR A 365 -8.70 9.74 22.20
CA TYR A 365 -8.54 11.09 22.72
C TYR A 365 -8.59 12.13 21.60
N TYR A 366 -9.08 13.31 21.93
CA TYR A 366 -8.92 14.50 21.08
C TYR A 366 -8.15 15.59 21.82
N LYS A 367 -7.40 16.38 21.06
CA LYS A 367 -6.66 17.52 21.62
C LYS A 367 -7.62 18.67 21.94
N GLY A 368 -7.71 19.01 23.22
CA GLY A 368 -8.42 20.16 23.77
C GLY A 368 -7.74 21.49 23.44
N ASP A 369 -8.42 22.58 23.77
CA ASP A 369 -7.98 23.94 23.41
C ASP A 369 -6.77 24.39 24.26
N GLN A 370 -6.65 23.89 25.49
CA GLN A 370 -5.50 24.15 26.37
C GLN A 370 -4.33 23.16 26.11
N GLY A 371 -4.42 22.38 25.03
CA GLY A 371 -3.40 21.36 24.70
C GLY A 371 -3.52 20.05 25.47
N ASN A 372 -4.45 19.94 26.42
CA ASN A 372 -4.80 18.71 27.12
C ASN A 372 -5.45 17.68 26.17
N TRP A 373 -5.31 16.39 26.49
CA TRP A 373 -5.98 15.31 25.76
C TRP A 373 -7.19 14.86 26.55
N VAL A 374 -8.36 14.90 25.90
CA VAL A 374 -9.63 14.53 26.54
C VAL A 374 -10.14 13.25 25.90
N GLU A 375 -10.51 12.27 26.74
CA GLU A 375 -11.04 10.99 26.29
C GLU A 375 -12.47 11.15 25.73
N TYR A 376 -12.78 10.46 24.64
CA TYR A 376 -14.15 10.38 24.12
C TYR A 376 -15.06 9.62 25.09
N GLY A 377 -16.20 10.23 25.42
CA GLY A 377 -17.23 9.69 26.31
C GLY A 377 -17.10 10.17 27.76
N LEU A 378 -15.95 10.71 28.15
CA LEU A 378 -15.77 11.32 29.47
C LEU A 378 -16.14 12.82 29.44
N PRO A 379 -16.64 13.37 30.56
CA PRO A 379 -16.90 14.81 30.68
C PRO A 379 -15.58 15.59 30.60
N ASP A 380 -15.58 16.68 29.83
CA ASP A 380 -14.48 17.66 29.83
C ASP A 380 -14.53 18.58 31.08
N GLU A 381 -13.60 19.54 31.18
CA GLU A 381 -13.57 20.56 32.23
C GLU A 381 -14.89 21.35 32.38
N LYS A 382 -15.70 21.41 31.31
CA LYS A 382 -17.01 22.08 31.28
C LYS A 382 -18.18 21.10 31.49
N GLN A 383 -17.90 19.89 31.99
CA GLN A 383 -18.86 18.80 32.21
C GLN A 383 -19.63 18.40 30.93
N ARG A 384 -19.01 18.53 29.75
CA ARG A 384 -19.59 18.12 28.47
C ARG A 384 -18.91 16.87 27.96
N SER A 385 -19.68 15.82 27.74
CA SER A 385 -19.23 14.58 27.10
C SER A 385 -19.55 14.56 25.60
N THR A 386 -18.88 13.67 24.88
CA THR A 386 -19.19 13.37 23.48
C THR A 386 -20.27 12.29 23.39
N SER A 387 -21.08 12.31 22.33
CA SER A 387 -22.12 11.30 22.08
C SER A 387 -21.59 9.90 21.85
N VAL A 388 -20.30 9.77 21.52
CA VAL A 388 -19.60 8.50 21.32
C VAL A 388 -18.55 8.33 22.41
N SER A 389 -18.36 7.09 22.86
CA SER A 389 -17.31 6.70 23.81
C SER A 389 -16.09 6.11 23.09
N SER A 390 -14.96 6.03 23.78
CA SER A 390 -13.77 5.29 23.30
C SER A 390 -14.10 3.87 22.84
N ARG A 391 -14.99 3.18 23.57
CA ARG A 391 -15.44 1.83 23.22
C ARG A 391 -16.14 1.77 21.87
N MET A 392 -17.11 2.67 21.64
CA MET A 392 -17.85 2.73 20.38
C MET A 392 -16.93 3.09 19.20
N LEU A 393 -15.98 4.02 19.43
CA LEU A 393 -15.00 4.37 18.41
C LEU A 393 -14.07 3.20 18.07
N GLU A 394 -13.65 2.42 19.05
CA GLU A 394 -12.83 1.23 18.83
C GLU A 394 -13.61 0.14 18.07
N GLU A 395 -14.90 -0.08 18.39
CA GLU A 395 -15.77 -1.02 17.65
C GLU A 395 -15.85 -0.63 16.16
N VAL A 396 -16.13 0.65 15.87
CA VAL A 396 -16.19 1.13 14.47
C VAL A 396 -14.82 1.09 13.79
N PHE A 397 -13.74 1.43 14.51
CA PHE A 397 -12.38 1.39 13.96
C PHE A 397 -11.96 -0.01 13.54
N LEU A 398 -12.32 -1.03 14.31
CA LEU A 398 -12.05 -2.43 13.97
C LEU A 398 -12.89 -2.92 12.79
N SER A 399 -14.14 -2.44 12.65
CA SER A 399 -14.97 -2.76 11.48
C SER A 399 -14.53 -2.04 10.21
N ASN A 400 -14.11 -0.77 10.31
CA ASN A 400 -13.65 0.03 9.18
C ASN A 400 -12.62 1.08 9.62
N ARG A 401 -11.34 0.81 9.33
CA ARG A 401 -10.20 1.68 9.67
C ARG A 401 -10.15 3.01 8.90
N THR A 402 -10.98 3.17 7.88
CA THR A 402 -11.06 4.38 7.05
C THR A 402 -12.37 5.14 7.21
N ALA A 403 -13.23 4.69 8.13
CA ALA A 403 -14.53 5.31 8.37
C ALA A 403 -14.41 6.74 8.91
N ASP A 404 -15.41 7.54 8.55
CA ASP A 404 -15.66 8.84 9.14
C ASP A 404 -16.83 8.75 10.12
N VAL A 405 -16.61 9.10 11.39
CA VAL A 405 -17.60 8.94 12.48
C VAL A 405 -18.14 10.30 12.91
N LYS A 406 -19.46 10.45 12.91
CA LYS A 406 -20.13 11.66 13.40
C LYS A 406 -20.19 11.68 14.92
N VAL A 407 -19.77 12.79 15.53
CA VAL A 407 -19.72 12.97 16.98
C VAL A 407 -20.35 14.29 17.38
N ALA A 408 -21.31 14.24 18.29
CA ALA A 408 -21.89 15.41 18.92
C ALA A 408 -21.17 15.71 20.24
N LYS A 409 -20.91 17.00 20.53
CA LYS A 409 -20.44 17.47 21.85
C LYS A 409 -21.22 18.73 22.20
N GLY A 410 -22.20 18.59 23.09
CA GLY A 410 -23.23 19.63 23.31
C GLY A 410 -23.98 19.92 22.01
N GLN A 411 -24.08 21.20 21.63
CA GLN A 411 -24.76 21.64 20.41
C GLN A 411 -23.89 21.56 19.14
N ARG A 412 -22.62 21.15 19.25
CA ARG A 412 -21.68 21.10 18.11
C ARG A 412 -21.57 19.70 17.56
N GLN A 413 -21.53 19.60 16.22
CA GLN A 413 -21.33 18.36 15.49
C GLN A 413 -19.93 18.32 14.86
N TYR A 414 -19.29 17.16 14.93
CA TYR A 414 -17.95 16.92 14.42
C TYR A 414 -17.92 15.62 13.61
N VAL A 415 -16.89 15.48 12.78
CA VAL A 415 -16.57 14.24 12.06
C VAL A 415 -15.14 13.84 12.42
N ILE A 416 -14.96 12.62 12.91
CA ILE A 416 -13.64 12.01 13.15
C ILE A 416 -13.28 11.21 11.91
N SER A 417 -12.11 11.49 11.33
CA SER A 417 -11.54 10.66 10.28
C SER A 417 -10.42 9.80 10.85
N PHE A 418 -10.59 8.47 10.78
CA PHE A 418 -9.58 7.52 11.25
C PHE A 418 -8.35 7.49 10.35
N LYS A 419 -8.52 7.73 9.04
CA LYS A 419 -7.40 7.82 8.08
C LYS A 419 -6.48 9.00 8.40
N ASP A 420 -7.08 10.16 8.66
CA ASP A 420 -6.31 11.38 8.88
C ASP A 420 -5.88 11.55 10.35
N MET A 421 -6.54 10.85 11.29
CA MET A 421 -6.39 11.03 12.74
C MET A 421 -6.72 12.47 13.20
N TYR A 422 -7.82 13.01 12.66
CA TYR A 422 -8.34 14.33 13.01
C TYR A 422 -9.86 14.33 13.21
N GLN A 423 -10.32 15.20 14.12
CA GLN A 423 -11.70 15.61 14.30
C GLN A 423 -11.91 16.96 13.61
N ARG A 424 -12.95 17.09 12.79
CA ARG A 424 -13.29 18.31 12.04
C ARG A 424 -14.69 18.80 12.36
N ASN A 425 -14.89 20.11 12.35
CA ASN A 425 -16.22 20.73 12.36
C ASN A 425 -16.40 21.49 11.04
N HIS A 426 -17.26 21.01 10.15
CA HIS A 426 -17.48 21.64 8.85
C HIS A 426 -18.18 23.01 8.94
N LYS A 427 -18.94 23.28 10.00
CA LYS A 427 -19.64 24.57 10.17
C LYS A 427 -18.71 25.69 10.64
N HIS A 428 -17.68 25.35 11.42
CA HIS A 428 -16.77 26.32 12.04
C HIS A 428 -15.32 26.18 11.56
N ASN A 429 -15.04 25.30 10.59
CA ASN A 429 -13.71 24.99 10.07
C ASN A 429 -12.65 24.68 11.14
N THR A 430 -13.05 24.14 12.29
CA THR A 430 -12.11 23.76 13.35
C THR A 430 -11.58 22.34 13.15
N LYS A 431 -10.28 22.13 13.32
CA LYS A 431 -9.61 20.83 13.19
C LYS A 431 -8.82 20.51 14.47
N ARG A 432 -9.02 19.33 15.07
CA ARG A 432 -8.34 18.86 16.29
C ARG A 432 -7.69 17.50 16.05
N ARG A 433 -6.48 17.29 16.56
CA ARG A 433 -5.79 15.99 16.46
C ARG A 433 -6.51 14.94 17.30
N VAL A 434 -6.55 13.71 16.80
CA VAL A 434 -7.08 12.54 17.50
C VAL A 434 -5.93 11.55 17.74
N ARG A 435 -5.93 10.88 18.89
CA ARG A 435 -4.96 9.83 19.24
C ARG A 435 -5.68 8.61 19.80
N ARG A 436 -5.18 7.43 19.44
CA ARG A 436 -5.60 6.13 19.96
C ARG A 436 -4.47 5.58 20.82
N ARG A 437 -4.71 5.34 22.11
CA ARG A 437 -3.72 4.81 23.09
C ARG A 437 -4.32 3.69 23.94
N PRO A 438 -3.57 2.65 24.30
CA PRO A 438 -4.05 1.61 25.20
C PRO A 438 -4.10 2.12 26.64
N ARG A 439 -4.95 1.54 27.48
CA ARG A 439 -4.89 1.72 28.94
C ARG A 439 -3.66 0.98 29.47
N PHE A 440 -2.87 1.67 30.30
CA PHE A 440 -1.68 1.09 30.91
C PHE A 440 -2.04 -0.02 31.91
N VAL A 441 -1.28 -1.11 31.88
CA VAL A 441 -1.37 -2.23 32.82
C VAL A 441 0.05 -2.54 33.31
N SER A 442 0.31 -2.41 34.60
CA SER A 442 1.63 -2.72 35.16
C SER A 442 1.86 -4.22 35.32
N MET A 443 3.11 -4.65 35.43
CA MET A 443 3.46 -6.05 35.71
C MET A 443 2.76 -6.57 36.97
N ALA A 444 2.74 -5.75 38.03
CA ALA A 444 2.04 -6.06 39.28
C ALA A 444 0.52 -6.23 39.12
N GLU A 445 -0.11 -5.50 38.18
CA GLU A 445 -1.54 -5.68 37.88
C GLU A 445 -1.78 -6.97 37.08
N VAL A 446 -0.87 -7.33 36.16
CA VAL A 446 -0.93 -8.60 35.43
C VAL A 446 -0.87 -9.78 36.40
N GLU A 447 0.07 -9.76 37.34
CA GLU A 447 0.20 -10.81 38.37
C GLU A 447 -1.06 -10.94 39.22
N ARG A 448 -1.68 -9.83 39.63
CA ARG A 448 -2.95 -9.84 40.37
C ARG A 448 -4.10 -10.45 39.57
N GLN A 449 -4.21 -10.13 38.28
CA GLN A 449 -5.30 -10.59 37.41
C GLN A 449 -5.08 -11.98 36.81
N ALA A 450 -3.85 -12.49 36.78
CA ALA A 450 -3.52 -13.83 36.26
C ALA A 450 -3.79 -14.96 37.28
N VAL A 451 -3.89 -14.62 38.57
CA VAL A 451 -4.17 -15.55 39.68
C VAL A 451 -5.68 -15.70 39.95
N GLN A 452 -6.51 -14.80 39.39
CA GLN A 452 -7.98 -14.86 39.40
C GLN A 452 -8.50 -15.55 38.14
#